data_AF-A0A8S8Z662-F1
#
_entry.id   AF-A0A8S8Z662-F1
#
_cell.length_a   1.000
_cell.length_b   1.000
_cell.length_c   1.000
_cell.angle_alpha   90.00
_cell.angle_beta   90.00
_cell.angle_gamma   90.00
#
_symmetry.space_group_name_H-M   'P 1'
#
loop_
_entity.id
_entity.type
_entity.pdbx_description
1 polymer ?
#
loop_
_entity_poly.entity_id
_entity_poly.type
_entity_poly.pdbx_seq_one_letter_code
_entity_poly.pdbx_strand_id
1 'polypeptide(L)' 'MRKEFDRPLGKVRYVHVEREKVTQFVIYTSRKTIFFTMEPELTIQRKMKIVSQIKRIAANL' A
#
# COMPACT_ATOMS: atom_id res chain seq x y z
N MET A 1 -4.49 -3.69 -12.58
CA MET A 1 -3.79 -2.89 -11.55
C MET A 1 -2.26 -2.92 -11.67
N ARG A 2 -1.49 -3.85 -11.09
CA ARG A 2 0.00 -3.75 -11.08
C ARG A 2 0.64 -3.49 -12.45
N LYS A 3 0.28 -4.28 -13.46
CA LYS A 3 0.82 -4.17 -14.84
C LYS A 3 0.44 -2.86 -15.55
N GLU A 4 -0.65 -2.22 -15.15
CA GLU A 4 -1.09 -0.95 -15.77
C GLU A 4 -0.18 0.21 -15.35
N PHE A 5 0.44 0.11 -14.17
CA PHE A 5 1.36 1.13 -13.66
C PHE A 5 2.84 0.85 -13.97
N ASP A 6 3.19 -0.36 -14.41
CA ASP A 6 4.57 -0.73 -14.73
C ASP A 6 5.14 0.07 -15.93
N ARG A 7 4.29 0.55 -16.85
CA ARG A 7 4.71 1.29 -18.06
C ARG A 7 5.14 2.75 -17.82
N PRO A 8 4.40 3.58 -17.04
CA PRO A 8 4.81 4.97 -16.81
C PRO A 8 5.76 5.18 -15.61
N LEU A 9 5.78 4.29 -14.61
CA LEU A 9 6.42 4.56 -13.31
C LEU A 9 7.47 3.52 -12.88
N GLY A 10 7.74 2.52 -13.73
CA GLY A 10 8.58 1.39 -13.38
C GLY A 10 7.93 0.46 -12.36
N LYS A 11 8.73 -0.41 -11.72
CA LYS A 11 8.23 -1.46 -10.81
C LYS A 11 7.52 -0.86 -9.60
N VAL A 12 6.18 -0.91 -9.59
CA VAL A 12 5.35 -0.39 -8.50
C VAL A 12 5.55 -1.18 -7.21
N ARG A 13 5.85 -0.47 -6.12
CA ARG A 13 6.04 -1.05 -4.77
C ARG A 13 4.80 -0.98 -3.90
N TYR A 14 3.96 0.02 -4.11
CA TYR A 14 2.65 0.13 -3.46
C TYR A 14 1.72 1.02 -4.28
N VAL A 15 0.42 0.82 -4.11
CA VAL A 15 -0.65 1.68 -4.62
C VAL A 15 -1.40 2.22 -3.41
N HIS A 16 -1.67 3.52 -3.43
CA HIS A 16 -2.45 4.22 -2.42
C HIS A 16 -3.61 4.91 -3.13
N VAL A 17 -4.84 4.55 -2.77
CA VAL A 17 -6.05 5.15 -3.31
C VAL A 17 -6.83 5.76 -2.15
N GLU A 18 -7.02 7.07 -2.20
CA GLU A 18 -7.94 7.77 -1.30
C GLU A 18 -9.33 7.82 -1.93
N ARG A 19 -10.35 7.45 -1.15
CA ARG A 19 -11.75 7.67 -1.49
C ARG A 19 -12.45 8.34 -0.31
N GLU A 20 -13.57 8.98 -0.59
CA GLU A 20 -14.36 9.74 0.38
C GLU A 20 -14.61 9.01 1.71
N LYS A 21 -14.78 7.68 1.67
CA LYS A 21 -15.12 6.87 2.85
C LYS A 21 -14.07 5.85 3.25
N VAL A 22 -13.01 5.67 2.45
CA VAL A 22 -12.01 4.62 2.69
C VAL A 22 -10.70 4.94 1.99
N THR A 23 -9.59 4.71 2.70
CA THR A 23 -8.28 4.64 2.09
C THR A 23 -7.92 3.19 1.81
N GLN A 24 -7.49 2.89 0.59
CA GLN A 24 -7.04 1.57 0.18
C GLN A 24 -5.54 1.58 -0.08
N PHE A 25 -4.86 0.56 0.43
CA PHE A 25 -3.46 0.30 0.14
C PHE A 25 -3.26 -1.10 -0.44
N VAL A 26 -2.45 -1.16 -1.49
CA VAL A 26 -1.94 -2.40 -2.05
C VAL A 26 -0.42 -2.36 -1.95
N ILE A 27 0.19 -3.29 -1.22
CA ILE A 27 1.65 -3.39 -1.08
C ILE A 27 2.13 -4.62 -1.84
N TYR A 28 3.12 -4.42 -2.71
CA TYR A 28 3.79 -5.50 -3.43
C TYR A 28 5.13 -5.79 -2.76
N THR A 29 5.24 -6.95 -2.09
CA THR A 29 6.53 -7.45 -1.60
C THR A 29 7.18 -8.35 -2.65
N SER A 30 8.34 -8.93 -2.35
CA SER A 30 9.04 -9.84 -3.26
C SER A 30 8.23 -11.10 -3.58
N ARG A 31 7.51 -11.65 -2.59
CA ARG A 31 6.79 -12.93 -2.69
C ARG A 31 5.29 -12.84 -2.48
N LYS A 32 4.78 -11.73 -1.93
CA LYS A 32 3.38 -11.58 -1.54
C LYS A 32 2.80 -10.25 -2.00
N THR A 33 1.48 -10.21 -2.15
CA THR A 33 0.73 -8.96 -2.31
C THR A 33 -0.19 -8.81 -1.11
N ILE A 34 -0.20 -7.63 -0.51
CA ILE A 34 -0.99 -7.35 0.70
C ILE A 34 -1.98 -6.25 0.38
N PHE A 35 -3.25 -6.53 0.64
CA PHE A 35 -4.36 -5.59 0.50
C PHE A 35 -4.89 -5.24 1.87
N PHE A 36 -5.06 -3.95 2.14
CA PHE A 36 -5.68 -3.50 3.38
C PHE A 36 -6.33 -2.14 3.19
N THR A 37 -7.30 -1.86 4.06
CA THR A 37 -8.06 -0.61 4.10
C THR A 37 -7.88 0.05 5.45
N MET A 38 -8.00 1.37 5.49
CA MET A 38 -7.92 2.18 6.71
C MET A 38 -8.88 3.37 6.61
N GLU A 39 -9.15 3.97 7.76
CA GLU A 39 -9.99 5.16 7.86
C GLU A 39 -9.37 6.33 7.07
N PRO A 40 -10.18 7.07 6.29
CA PRO A 40 -9.69 8.18 5.46
C PRO A 40 -9.14 9.34 6.27
N GLU A 41 -9.67 9.55 7.48
CA GLU A 41 -9.35 10.66 8.38
C GLU A 41 -7.95 10.57 9.01
N LEU A 42 -7.25 9.44 8.86
CA LEU A 42 -5.91 9.29 9.41
C LEU A 42 -4.94 10.27 8.75
N THR A 43 -4.07 10.87 9.55
CA THR A 43 -3.00 11.72 9.00
C THR A 43 -2.05 10.89 8.13
N ILE A 44 -1.50 11.52 7.09
CA ILE A 44 -0.58 10.83 6.16
C ILE A 44 0.60 10.17 6.88
N GLN A 45 1.14 10.80 7.93
CA GLN A 45 2.20 10.24 8.77
C GLN A 45 1.77 8.94 9.46
N ARG A 46 0.53 8.88 9.96
CA ARG A 46 -0.01 7.69 10.61
C ARG A 46 -0.26 6.56 9.60
N LYS A 47 -0.80 6.90 8.42
CA LYS A 47 -0.93 5.96 7.28
C LYS A 47 0.42 5.36 6.90
N MET A 48 1.46 6.19 6.76
CA MET A 48 2.83 5.74 6.43
C MET A 48 3.47 4.88 7.52
N LYS A 49 3.20 5.16 8.80
CA LYS A 49 3.66 4.33 9.92
C LYS A 49 3.06 2.92 9.85
N ILE A 50 1.75 2.81 9.58
CA ILE A 50 1.05 1.53 9.39
C ILE A 50 1.64 0.76 8.20
N VAL A 51 1.83 1.42 7.06
CA VAL A 51 2.47 0.81 5.87
C VAL A 51 3.84 0.24 6.21
N SER A 52 4.66 0.97 6.98
CA SER A 52 6.00 0.53 7.37
C SER A 52 5.96 -0.67 8.32
N GLN A 53 5.03 -0.69 9.28
CA GLN A 53 4.82 -1.82 10.19
C GLN A 53 4.39 -3.08 9.41
N ILE A 54 3.44 -2.96 8.47
CA ILE A 54 3.00 -4.07 7.62
C ILE A 54 4.15 -4.60 6.78
N LYS A 55 4.96 -3.73 6.16
CA LYS A 55 6.15 -4.15 5.40
C LYS A 55 7.13 -4.95 6.25
N ARG A 56 7.36 -4.53 7.51
CA ARG A 56 8.24 -5.24 8.45
C ARG A 56 7.70 -6.62 8.82
N ILE A 57 6.40 -6.74 9.11
CA ILE A 57 5.76 -8.02 9.40
C ILE A 57 5.86 -8.94 8.17
N ALA A 58 5.53 -8.40 6.99
CA ALA A 58 5.55 -9.13 5.73
C ALA A 58 6.94 -9.58 5.27
N ALA A 59 8.00 -8.89 5.70
CA ALA A 59 9.38 -9.29 5.39
C ALA A 59 9.76 -10.62 6.05
N ASN A 60 9.10 -10.99 7.15
CA ASN A 60 9.35 -12.21 7.91
C ASN A 60 8.36 -13.34 7.58
N LEU A 61 7.47 -13.14 6.60
CA LEU A 61 6.51 -14.13 6.10
C LEU A 61 7.00 -14.70 4.77
#